data_AF-A0A637WJM9-F1
#
_entry.id   AF-A0A637WJM9-F1
#
_cell.length_a   1.000
_cell.length_b   1.000
_cell.length_c   1.000
_cell.angle_alpha   90.00
_cell.angle_beta   90.00
_cell.angle_gamma   90.00
#
_symmetry.space_group_name_H-M   'P 1'
#
loop_
_entity.id
_entity.type
_entity.pdbx_description
1 polymer ?
#
loop_
_entity_poly.entity_id
_entity_poly.type
_entity_poly.pdbx_seq_one_letter_code
_entity_poly.pdbx_strand_id
1 'polypeptide(L)'
;KSGYALGGNSLTHGKLFANENGEAGVDYLGGLGLDASLINGYINGTVLISGYPGVKDGNPLNGWADTGAFDMILTGKTVQVTGSLTRGTAAVAYNTISACRPIKRVPIPAWGVSASSTMIPVECYIETNGQLNVAGFASIPVGGTVNFNGNYLTK
;
A
#
# COMPACT_ATOMS: atom_id res chain seq x y z
N LYS A 1 4.31 43.88 -6.76
CA LYS A 1 4.38 43.19 -5.45
C LYS A 1 4.61 41.72 -5.75
N SER A 2 5.79 41.19 -5.42
CA SER A 2 6.15 39.80 -5.70
C SER A 2 5.23 38.85 -4.96
N GLY A 3 4.79 37.79 -5.65
CA GLY A 3 3.80 36.84 -5.14
C GLY A 3 4.22 36.11 -3.89
N TYR A 4 5.53 35.95 -3.61
CA TYR A 4 6.06 35.44 -2.35
C TYR A 4 7.49 35.94 -2.09
N ALA A 5 7.82 36.24 -0.83
CA ALA A 5 9.18 36.44 -0.34
C ALA A 5 9.32 35.62 0.95
N LEU A 6 10.26 34.68 1.00
CA LEU A 6 10.38 33.72 2.10
C LEU A 6 11.68 33.99 2.86
N GLY A 7 11.55 34.36 4.13
CA GLY A 7 12.66 34.51 5.07
C GLY A 7 12.60 33.42 6.14
N GLY A 8 13.73 32.76 6.38
CA GLY A 8 13.93 31.85 7.52
C GLY A 8 14.02 30.37 7.14
N ASN A 9 15.16 29.76 7.46
CA ASN A 9 15.38 28.32 7.33
C ASN A 9 14.48 27.56 8.32
N SER A 10 13.74 26.56 7.82
CA SER A 10 12.86 25.61 8.56
C SER A 10 11.37 25.94 8.59
N LEU A 11 10.79 26.40 7.48
CA LEU A 11 9.34 26.46 7.34
C LEU A 11 8.85 25.39 6.34
N THR A 12 8.06 24.42 6.83
CA THR A 12 7.30 23.48 5.99
C THR A 12 6.07 24.20 5.45
N HIS A 13 6.03 24.47 4.14
CA HIS A 13 4.92 25.16 3.48
C HIS A 13 4.17 24.24 2.52
N GLY A 14 2.83 24.34 2.54
CA GLY A 14 1.98 24.05 1.40
C GLY A 14 1.04 22.85 1.57
N LYS A 15 -0.26 23.11 1.77
CA LYS A 15 -1.33 22.19 1.39
C LYS A 15 -1.98 22.71 0.12
N LEU A 16 -1.93 21.93 -0.95
CA LEU A 16 -2.65 22.23 -2.20
C LEU A 16 -4.12 21.81 -2.03
N PHE A 17 -5.03 22.79 -1.97
CA PHE A 17 -6.47 22.58 -2.08
C PHE A 17 -6.92 22.95 -3.50
N ALA A 18 -7.19 21.94 -4.32
CA ALA A 18 -7.85 22.13 -5.61
C ALA A 18 -9.36 22.00 -5.42
N ASN A 19 -10.03 23.10 -5.08
CA ASN A 19 -11.46 23.06 -4.76
C ASN A 19 -12.39 23.09 -5.96
N GLU A 20 -11.91 23.46 -7.16
CA GLU A 20 -12.72 23.41 -8.38
C GLU A 20 -11.76 23.17 -9.54
N ASN A 21 -11.89 22.05 -10.24
CA ASN A 21 -11.12 21.82 -11.45
C ASN A 21 -12.08 21.35 -12.54
N GLY A 22 -12.23 22.19 -13.56
CA GLY A 22 -13.24 22.05 -14.60
C GLY A 22 -13.10 20.78 -15.43
N GLU A 23 -11.89 20.24 -15.65
CA GLU A 23 -11.75 19.07 -16.55
C GLU A 23 -10.66 18.02 -16.24
N ALA A 24 -9.55 18.30 -15.56
CA ALA A 24 -8.59 17.24 -15.17
C ALA A 24 -7.54 17.77 -14.20
N GLY A 25 -7.31 17.06 -13.08
CA GLY A 25 -6.05 16.96 -12.32
C GLY A 25 -5.20 18.19 -11.98
N VAL A 26 -4.37 18.07 -10.95
CA VAL A 26 -3.21 18.97 -10.81
C VAL A 26 -2.03 18.24 -11.42
N ASP A 27 -1.57 18.69 -12.58
CA ASP A 27 -0.39 18.13 -13.23
C ASP A 27 0.84 18.96 -12.85
N TYR A 28 1.86 18.33 -12.27
CA TYR A 28 3.13 18.98 -11.96
C TYR A 28 4.11 18.74 -13.10
N LEU A 29 4.31 19.75 -13.95
CA LEU A 29 5.11 19.67 -15.17
C LEU A 29 6.64 19.80 -14.93
N GLY A 30 7.08 19.73 -13.67
CA GLY A 30 8.51 19.69 -13.28
C GLY A 30 9.09 21.00 -12.70
N GLY A 31 10.22 20.87 -12.01
CA GLY A 31 10.99 21.94 -11.37
C GLY A 31 11.97 21.38 -10.32
N LEU A 32 13.10 22.06 -10.10
CA LEU A 32 14.05 21.71 -9.03
C LEU A 32 13.58 22.30 -7.70
N GLY A 33 13.46 21.46 -6.66
CA GLY A 33 13.15 21.90 -5.29
C GLY A 33 11.77 21.52 -4.74
N LEU A 34 10.99 20.70 -5.46
CA LEU A 34 9.76 20.09 -4.95
C LEU A 34 9.95 18.58 -4.84
N ASP A 35 9.83 18.03 -3.64
CA ASP A 35 9.74 16.59 -3.44
C ASP A 35 8.28 16.14 -3.62
N ALA A 36 8.01 15.48 -4.75
CA ALA A 36 6.68 14.99 -5.08
C ALA A 36 6.16 13.91 -4.11
N SER A 37 7.03 13.25 -3.35
CA SER A 37 6.63 12.25 -2.35
C SER A 37 5.90 12.85 -1.14
N LEU A 38 6.02 14.17 -0.93
CA LEU A 38 5.38 14.89 0.17
C LEU A 38 4.00 15.46 -0.20
N ILE A 39 3.55 15.27 -1.45
CA ILE A 39 2.27 15.79 -1.93
C ILE A 39 1.14 14.83 -1.54
N ASN A 40 0.26 15.27 -0.64
CA ASN A 40 -0.92 14.53 -0.24
C ASN A 40 -2.14 14.96 -1.09
N GLY A 41 -2.55 14.11 -2.04
CA GLY A 41 -3.77 14.31 -2.82
C GLY A 41 -5.02 13.94 -2.02
N TYR A 42 -6.05 14.78 -2.08
CA TYR A 42 -7.39 14.44 -1.61
C TYR A 42 -8.28 14.13 -2.81
N ILE A 43 -9.07 13.07 -2.69
CA ILE A 43 -10.03 12.61 -3.70
C ILE A 43 -10.96 13.76 -4.08
N ASN A 44 -11.08 14.04 -5.39
CA ASN A 44 -12.26 14.68 -5.96
C ASN A 44 -12.88 13.71 -6.97
N GLY A 45 -14.20 13.72 -7.12
CA GLY A 45 -15.06 12.66 -7.67
C GLY A 45 -14.88 12.26 -9.14
N THR A 46 -13.69 12.41 -9.73
CA THR A 46 -13.41 12.19 -11.16
C THR A 46 -12.06 11.51 -11.44
N VAL A 47 -11.76 10.42 -10.70
CA VAL A 47 -10.90 9.31 -11.19
C VAL A 47 -9.45 9.68 -11.58
N LEU A 48 -8.75 10.44 -10.74
CA LEU A 48 -7.28 10.59 -10.83
C LEU A 48 -6.63 10.09 -9.55
N ILE A 49 -5.76 9.08 -9.68
CA ILE A 49 -5.00 8.47 -8.59
C ILE A 49 -3.52 8.76 -8.85
N SER A 50 -2.97 9.81 -8.24
CA SER A 50 -1.52 9.94 -8.08
C SER A 50 -1.08 9.03 -6.92
N GLY A 51 0.11 8.44 -7.03
CA GLY A 51 0.59 7.33 -6.19
C GLY A 51 0.23 7.47 -4.71
N TYR A 52 -0.55 6.52 -4.19
CA TYR A 52 -0.92 6.49 -2.78
C TYR A 52 0.33 6.13 -1.95
N PRO A 53 0.67 6.87 -0.87
CA PRO A 53 1.92 6.67 -0.12
C PRO A 53 2.01 5.31 0.60
N GLY A 54 0.93 4.53 0.61
CA GLY A 54 0.92 3.14 1.02
C GLY A 54 -0.48 2.55 0.90
N VAL A 55 -0.60 1.37 0.31
CA VAL A 55 -1.89 0.65 0.22
C VAL A 55 -2.33 0.13 1.60
N LYS A 56 -1.36 -0.01 2.52
CA LYS A 56 -1.52 -0.44 3.91
C LYS A 56 -2.44 0.50 4.71
N ASP A 57 -3.50 -0.05 5.29
CA ASP A 57 -4.41 0.63 6.23
C ASP A 57 -4.09 0.22 7.67
N GLY A 58 -3.19 0.98 8.30
CA GLY A 58 -2.73 0.74 9.66
C GLY A 58 -1.57 -0.26 9.73
N ASN A 59 -1.52 -1.03 10.83
CA ASN A 59 -0.48 -2.00 11.15
C ASN A 59 -0.92 -3.44 10.81
N PRO A 60 0.01 -4.41 10.75
CA PRO A 60 -0.34 -5.82 10.70
C PRO A 60 -1.35 -6.24 11.77
N LEU A 61 -2.28 -7.13 11.42
CA LEU A 61 -3.36 -7.59 12.28
C LEU A 61 -3.06 -8.97 12.87
N ASN A 62 -3.83 -9.40 13.87
CA ASN A 62 -3.84 -10.79 14.36
C ASN A 62 -2.45 -11.38 14.65
N GLY A 63 -1.56 -10.60 15.27
CA GLY A 63 -0.21 -11.05 15.64
C GLY A 63 0.74 -11.29 14.46
N TRP A 64 0.35 -10.93 13.24
CA TRP A 64 1.29 -10.81 12.13
C TRP A 64 2.27 -9.66 12.43
N ALA A 65 3.49 -9.77 11.93
CA ALA A 65 4.50 -8.74 12.11
C ALA A 65 5.30 -8.53 10.83
N ASP A 66 5.63 -7.27 10.53
CA ASP A 66 6.52 -6.95 9.43
C ASP A 66 7.95 -7.39 9.76
N THR A 67 8.62 -7.99 8.80
CA THR A 67 10.05 -8.35 8.88
C THR A 67 10.96 -7.15 8.58
N GLY A 68 10.39 -6.01 8.24
CA GLY A 68 11.09 -4.82 7.72
C GLY A 68 11.17 -4.79 6.20
N ALA A 69 10.51 -5.73 5.52
CA ALA A 69 10.56 -5.88 4.07
C ALA A 69 9.17 -5.91 3.41
N PHE A 70 8.08 -5.91 4.17
CA PHE A 70 6.73 -6.01 3.60
C PHE A 70 6.20 -4.67 3.09
N ASP A 71 5.74 -4.67 1.84
CA ASP A 71 5.13 -3.49 1.25
C ASP A 71 3.99 -3.78 0.30
N MET A 72 3.11 -2.77 0.18
CA MET A 72 2.03 -2.76 -0.79
C MET A 72 1.98 -1.40 -1.49
N ILE A 73 2.32 -1.39 -2.78
CA ILE A 73 2.53 -0.18 -3.56
C ILE A 73 1.51 -0.12 -4.69
N LEU A 74 0.87 1.04 -4.87
CA LEU A 74 -0.04 1.29 -5.99
C LEU A 74 0.70 1.98 -7.14
N THR A 75 0.70 1.37 -8.32
CA THR A 75 1.17 1.98 -9.57
C THR A 75 0.02 1.95 -10.59
N GLY A 76 -0.53 3.12 -10.92
CA GLY A 76 -1.74 3.22 -11.74
C GLY A 76 -2.93 2.56 -11.05
N LYS A 77 -3.49 1.50 -11.65
CA LYS A 77 -4.57 0.68 -11.06
C LYS A 77 -4.10 -0.64 -10.45
N THR A 78 -2.79 -0.87 -10.44
CA THR A 78 -2.20 -2.15 -10.01
C THR A 78 -1.57 -1.97 -8.65
N VAL A 79 -2.03 -2.74 -7.67
CA VAL A 79 -1.36 -2.89 -6.39
C VAL A 79 -0.39 -4.05 -6.49
N GLN A 80 0.87 -3.81 -6.15
CA GLN A 80 1.89 -4.83 -5.93
C GLN A 80 1.94 -5.17 -4.45
N VAL A 81 1.96 -6.46 -4.11
CA VAL A 81 2.11 -6.99 -2.75
C VAL A 81 3.42 -7.76 -2.71
N THR A 82 4.38 -7.26 -1.96
CA THR A 82 5.76 -7.77 -1.96
C THR A 82 6.33 -7.84 -0.55
N GLY A 83 7.36 -8.67 -0.38
CA GLY A 83 8.11 -8.74 0.88
C GLY A 83 7.62 -9.84 1.79
N SER A 84 7.77 -9.69 3.11
CA SER A 84 7.51 -10.80 4.02
C SER A 84 7.00 -10.41 5.41
N LEU A 85 6.12 -11.24 5.95
CA LEU A 85 5.55 -11.10 7.30
C LEU A 85 5.87 -12.33 8.14
N THR A 86 6.12 -12.15 9.42
CA THR A 86 6.12 -13.24 10.40
C THR A 86 4.69 -13.73 10.62
N ARG A 87 4.52 -15.06 10.62
CA ARG A 87 3.22 -15.74 10.76
C ARG A 87 2.46 -15.26 12.00
N GLY A 88 1.23 -14.80 11.79
CA GLY A 88 0.30 -14.45 12.87
C GLY A 88 -0.54 -15.60 13.40
N THR A 89 -1.56 -15.25 14.20
CA THR A 89 -2.44 -16.18 14.93
C THR A 89 -3.79 -16.42 14.25
N ALA A 90 -4.16 -15.61 13.26
CA ALA A 90 -5.34 -15.80 12.43
C ALA A 90 -5.03 -15.49 10.95
N ALA A 91 -5.92 -15.85 10.04
CA ALA A 91 -5.66 -15.76 8.60
C ALA A 91 -5.48 -14.33 8.08
N VAL A 92 -6.23 -13.35 8.61
CA VAL A 92 -6.14 -11.95 8.14
C VAL A 92 -4.85 -11.30 8.66
N ALA A 93 -3.98 -10.91 7.74
CA ALA A 93 -2.67 -10.32 8.04
C ALA A 93 -2.66 -8.80 7.98
N TYR A 94 -3.44 -8.19 7.07
CA TYR A 94 -3.43 -6.75 6.84
C TYR A 94 -4.75 -6.27 6.22
N ASN A 95 -5.08 -5.00 6.42
CA ASN A 95 -6.12 -4.29 5.66
C ASN A 95 -5.50 -3.36 4.61
N THR A 96 -6.16 -3.23 3.46
CA THR A 96 -5.89 -2.18 2.49
C THR A 96 -6.89 -1.06 2.64
N ILE A 97 -6.46 0.16 2.31
CA ILE A 97 -7.35 1.32 2.22
C ILE A 97 -8.52 1.06 1.27
N SER A 98 -9.64 1.75 1.50
CA SER A 98 -10.87 1.54 0.73
C SER A 98 -10.71 1.74 -0.79
N ALA A 99 -9.89 2.71 -1.19
CA ALA A 99 -9.60 3.02 -2.60
C ALA A 99 -8.85 1.90 -3.33
N CYS A 100 -8.08 1.08 -2.62
CA CYS A 100 -7.26 0.01 -3.20
C CYS A 100 -7.89 -1.37 -3.07
N ARG A 101 -9.18 -1.47 -2.74
CA ARG A 101 -9.86 -2.77 -2.66
C ARG A 101 -10.09 -3.33 -4.06
N PRO A 102 -9.98 -4.65 -4.28
CA PRO A 102 -10.29 -5.26 -5.56
C PRO A 102 -11.82 -5.40 -5.77
N ILE A 103 -12.25 -5.58 -7.02
CA ILE A 103 -13.67 -5.86 -7.36
C ILE A 103 -14.06 -7.29 -6.96
N LYS A 104 -13.12 -8.23 -7.11
CA LYS A 104 -13.29 -9.66 -6.81
C LYS A 104 -12.14 -10.15 -5.94
N ARG A 105 -12.29 -11.29 -5.27
CA ARG A 105 -11.18 -11.97 -4.60
C ARG A 105 -10.08 -12.25 -5.62
N VAL A 106 -8.83 -11.92 -5.29
CA VAL A 106 -7.66 -12.21 -6.14
C VAL A 106 -6.65 -13.05 -5.35
N PRO A 107 -6.18 -14.18 -5.90
CA PRO A 107 -5.10 -14.94 -5.27
C PRO A 107 -3.78 -14.15 -5.35
N ILE A 108 -3.05 -14.12 -4.24
CA ILE A 108 -1.72 -13.53 -4.13
C ILE A 108 -0.73 -14.68 -3.98
N PRO A 109 0.22 -14.88 -4.91
CA PRO A 109 1.26 -15.87 -4.75
C PRO A 109 2.05 -15.62 -3.46
N ALA A 110 2.12 -16.64 -2.61
CA ALA A 110 2.82 -16.58 -1.35
C ALA A 110 3.47 -17.94 -1.03
N TRP A 111 4.60 -17.89 -0.33
CA TRP A 111 5.25 -19.08 0.20
C TRP A 111 5.81 -18.83 1.59
N GLY A 112 5.60 -19.83 2.43
CA GLY A 112 6.20 -19.97 3.73
C GLY A 112 7.65 -20.35 3.67
N VAL A 113 8.40 -19.89 4.65
CA VAL A 113 9.73 -20.41 4.97
C VAL A 113 9.70 -20.88 6.41
N SER A 114 9.91 -22.18 6.61
CA SER A 114 10.05 -22.77 7.95
C SER A 114 11.39 -22.37 8.58
N ALA A 115 11.55 -22.64 9.88
CA ALA A 115 12.83 -22.46 10.57
C ALA A 115 13.97 -23.32 9.97
N SER A 116 13.64 -24.42 9.28
CA SER A 116 14.57 -25.27 8.55
C SER A 116 14.77 -24.85 7.08
N SER A 117 14.33 -23.64 6.72
CA SER A 117 14.42 -23.06 5.37
C SER A 117 13.66 -23.83 4.29
N THR A 118 12.68 -24.66 4.67
CA THR A 118 11.80 -25.35 3.71
C THR A 118 10.76 -24.37 3.18
N MET A 119 10.62 -24.32 1.86
CA MET A 119 9.59 -23.51 1.18
C MET A 119 8.26 -24.27 1.13
N ILE A 120 7.18 -23.64 1.61
CA ILE A 120 5.84 -24.23 1.69
C ILE A 120 4.88 -23.31 0.93
N PRO A 121 4.21 -23.75 -0.15
CA PRO A 121 3.20 -22.93 -0.82
C PRO A 121 2.07 -22.54 0.15
N VAL A 122 1.65 -21.28 0.12
CA VAL A 122 0.61 -20.76 1.02
C VAL A 122 -0.54 -20.21 0.21
N GLU A 123 -1.73 -20.65 0.54
CA GLU A 123 -2.95 -20.09 0.01
C GLU A 123 -3.17 -18.68 0.61
N CYS A 124 -3.13 -17.66 -0.25
CA CYS A 124 -3.30 -16.26 0.13
C CYS A 124 -4.15 -15.51 -0.88
N TYR A 125 -4.99 -14.59 -0.38
CA TYR A 125 -5.92 -13.81 -1.16
C TYR A 125 -5.93 -12.35 -0.71
N ILE A 126 -6.21 -11.44 -1.64
CA ILE A 126 -6.78 -10.14 -1.31
C ILE A 126 -8.31 -10.23 -1.48
N GLU A 127 -9.02 -9.99 -0.39
CA GLU A 127 -10.47 -10.07 -0.33
C GLU A 127 -11.12 -8.78 -0.85
N THR A 128 -12.40 -8.83 -1.24
CA THR A 128 -13.14 -7.66 -1.77
C THR A 128 -13.32 -6.52 -0.75
N ASN A 129 -13.17 -6.83 0.54
CA ASN A 129 -13.16 -5.85 1.63
C ASN A 129 -11.76 -5.25 1.90
N GLY A 130 -10.74 -5.64 1.13
CA GLY A 130 -9.36 -5.17 1.28
C GLY A 130 -8.50 -5.97 2.26
N GLN A 131 -8.96 -7.11 2.76
CA GLN A 131 -8.17 -7.92 3.67
C GLN A 131 -7.15 -8.77 2.90
N LEU A 132 -5.87 -8.67 3.27
CA LEU A 132 -4.86 -9.65 2.91
C LEU A 132 -5.06 -10.88 3.81
N ASN A 133 -5.68 -11.91 3.25
CA ASN A 133 -6.10 -13.11 3.93
C ASN A 133 -5.16 -14.27 3.57
N VAL A 134 -4.34 -14.70 4.53
CA VAL A 134 -3.42 -15.84 4.40
C VAL A 134 -4.13 -17.10 4.90
N ALA A 135 -5.05 -17.63 4.11
CA ALA A 135 -5.88 -18.79 4.47
C ALA A 135 -5.02 -20.02 4.86
N GLY A 136 -3.91 -20.23 4.16
CA GLY A 136 -2.97 -21.34 4.40
C GLY A 136 -2.00 -21.14 5.57
N PHE A 137 -2.14 -20.11 6.41
CA PHE A 137 -1.14 -19.75 7.43
C PHE A 137 -0.80 -20.88 8.42
N ALA A 138 -1.74 -21.81 8.67
CA ALA A 138 -1.54 -22.94 9.57
C ALA A 138 -0.49 -23.95 9.07
N SER A 139 -0.19 -23.96 7.78
CA SER A 139 0.89 -24.78 7.19
C SER A 139 2.29 -24.29 7.56
N ILE A 140 2.40 -23.04 8.03
CA ILE A 140 3.64 -22.41 8.47
C ILE A 140 3.84 -22.70 9.96
N PRO A 141 5.03 -23.11 10.44
CA PRO A 141 5.31 -23.17 11.88
C PRO A 141 5.18 -21.80 12.57
N VAL A 142 4.82 -21.77 13.86
CA VAL A 142 4.77 -20.51 14.63
C VAL A 142 6.16 -19.86 14.64
N GLY A 143 6.23 -18.55 14.41
CA GLY A 143 7.49 -17.82 14.24
C GLY A 143 8.14 -17.95 12.86
N GLY A 144 7.58 -18.77 11.96
CA GLY A 144 7.98 -18.80 10.55
C GLY A 144 7.56 -17.54 9.80
N THR A 145 8.05 -17.41 8.57
CA THR A 145 7.82 -16.23 7.73
C THR A 145 7.03 -16.61 6.48
N VAL A 146 6.17 -15.71 6.02
CA VAL A 146 5.45 -15.81 4.74
C VAL A 146 5.94 -14.71 3.83
N ASN A 147 6.40 -15.09 2.64
CA ASN A 147 6.81 -14.18 1.58
C ASN A 147 5.68 -14.02 0.57
N PHE A 148 5.54 -12.80 0.07
CA PHE A 148 4.51 -12.41 -0.89
C PHE A 148 5.20 -11.86 -2.15
N ASN A 149 4.68 -12.24 -3.31
CA ASN A 149 5.06 -11.62 -4.57
C ASN A 149 3.90 -11.74 -5.55
N GLY A 150 3.00 -10.76 -5.50
CA GLY A 150 1.81 -10.75 -6.32
C GLY A 150 1.37 -9.35 -6.68
N ASN A 151 0.37 -9.29 -7.54
CA ASN A 151 -0.29 -8.05 -7.87
C ASN A 151 -1.80 -8.26 -8.05
N TYR A 152 -2.55 -7.18 -7.95
CA TYR A 152 -3.98 -7.18 -8.23
C TYR A 152 -4.44 -5.82 -8.73
N LEU A 153 -5.60 -5.79 -9.41
CA LEU A 153 -6.22 -4.55 -9.89
C LEU A 153 -7.19 -3.99 -8.85
N THR A 154 -7.13 -2.68 -8.63
CA THR A 154 -8.15 -1.94 -7.86
C THR A 154 -9.46 -1.84 -8.65
N LYS A 155 -10.53 -1.36 -8.00
CA LYS A 155 -11.78 -1.00 -8.70
C LYS A 155 -11.58 0.08 -9.75
#